data_AF-Q8WPK7-F1
#
_entry.id   AF-Q8WPK7-F1
#
_cell.length_a   1.000
_cell.length_b   1.000
_cell.length_c   1.000
_cell.angle_alpha   90.00
_cell.angle_beta   90.00
_cell.angle_gamma   90.00
#
_symmetry.space_group_name_H-M   'P 1'
#
loop_
_entity.id
_entity.type
_entity.pdbx_description
1 polymer ?
#
loop_
_entity_poly.entity_id
_entity_poly.type
_entity_poly.pdbx_seq_one_letter_code
_entity_poly.pdbx_strand_id
1 'polypeptide(L)'
;HGSLSRTEISDALTGGKAGLVNLQSDVRCDKVRLPRKGDFTLKGLKQVKRYAWLVLLQNAFATFCAGMVIAASFYISLAEGIIIAFSFIWQEALHRCGDYITLIKNGVNPLQSMFFIFFSSVMVLPGAILGMYISFAHQEQWIFALGCGYFMYNSFGIVLPELDEAEARSVYFEGNPMKPFVLQNSGLAVGFIICAVFAYVEFEIDWKW
;
A
#
# COMPACT_ATOMS: atom_id res chain seq x y z
N HIS A 1 -30.74 -25.26 -39.91
CA HIS A 1 -29.87 -24.06 -39.78
C HIS A 1 -30.49 -23.11 -38.78
N GLY A 2 -30.16 -23.27 -37.50
CA GLY A 2 -30.62 -22.40 -36.42
C GLY A 2 -29.55 -21.35 -36.12
N SER A 3 -29.88 -20.09 -36.34
CA SER A 3 -29.06 -18.92 -36.00
C SER A 3 -28.94 -18.79 -34.48
N LEU A 4 -27.78 -19.13 -33.94
CA LEU A 4 -27.41 -18.85 -32.56
C LEU A 4 -27.38 -17.32 -32.35
N SER A 5 -28.23 -16.85 -31.46
CA SER A 5 -28.42 -15.45 -31.11
C SER A 5 -27.19 -14.90 -30.38
N ARG A 6 -26.78 -13.67 -30.71
CA ARG A 6 -25.70 -12.90 -30.03
C ARG A 6 -25.88 -12.75 -28.51
N THR A 7 -27.05 -13.09 -27.96
CA THR A 7 -27.31 -13.04 -26.51
C THR A 7 -26.64 -14.17 -25.73
N GLU A 8 -26.51 -15.38 -26.29
CA GLU A 8 -25.93 -16.52 -25.54
C GLU A 8 -24.40 -16.44 -25.42
N ILE A 9 -23.72 -15.75 -26.33
CA ILE A 9 -22.26 -15.54 -26.26
C ILE A 9 -21.91 -14.46 -25.22
N SER A 10 -22.82 -13.52 -24.95
CA SER A 10 -22.62 -12.50 -23.91
C SER A 10 -22.70 -13.08 -22.49
N ASP A 11 -23.52 -14.12 -22.29
CA ASP A 11 -23.71 -14.75 -20.98
C ASP A 11 -22.58 -15.74 -20.62
N ALA A 12 -21.90 -16.31 -21.62
CA ALA A 12 -20.71 -17.15 -21.39
C ALA A 12 -19.48 -16.34 -20.94
N LEU A 13 -19.37 -15.07 -21.36
CA LEU A 13 -18.25 -14.19 -20.98
C LEU A 13 -18.42 -13.52 -19.62
N THR A 14 -19.64 -13.46 -19.09
CA THR A 14 -19.94 -12.98 -17.72
C THR A 14 -19.89 -14.11 -16.69
N GLY A 15 -20.17 -15.36 -17.08
CA GLY A 15 -20.18 -16.53 -16.19
C GLY A 15 -18.80 -17.01 -15.70
N GLY A 16 -17.70 -16.59 -16.33
CA GLY A 16 -16.33 -17.01 -15.97
C GLY A 16 -15.62 -16.16 -14.92
N LYS A 17 -16.27 -15.11 -14.40
CA LYS A 17 -15.70 -14.14 -13.43
C LYS A 17 -16.20 -14.35 -11.99
N ALA A 18 -16.67 -15.54 -11.67
CA ALA A 18 -17.35 -15.88 -10.41
C ALA A 18 -16.44 -15.96 -9.16
N GLY A 19 -15.16 -15.57 -9.24
CA GLY A 19 -14.22 -15.69 -8.10
C GLY A 19 -13.64 -14.38 -7.55
N LEU A 20 -13.46 -13.34 -8.38
CA LEU A 20 -12.65 -12.17 -8.01
C LEU A 20 -13.27 -10.81 -8.36
N VAL A 21 -14.40 -10.77 -9.08
CA VAL A 21 -14.98 -9.51 -9.58
C VAL A 21 -16.11 -8.97 -8.69
N ASN A 22 -16.53 -9.73 -7.66
CA ASN A 22 -17.60 -9.33 -6.74
C ASN A 22 -17.14 -8.52 -5.52
N LEU A 23 -15.85 -8.16 -5.41
CA LEU A 23 -15.36 -7.37 -4.27
C LEU A 23 -15.30 -5.86 -4.54
N GLN A 24 -15.28 -5.43 -5.81
CA GLN A 24 -15.24 -4.01 -6.17
C GLN A 24 -16.59 -3.42 -6.56
N SER A 25 -17.58 -4.24 -6.95
CA SER A 25 -18.92 -3.72 -7.24
C SER A 25 -19.67 -3.24 -5.99
N ASP A 26 -19.29 -3.71 -4.79
CA ASP A 26 -19.80 -3.20 -3.50
C ASP A 26 -19.08 -1.92 -3.03
N VAL A 27 -18.03 -1.46 -3.74
CA VAL A 27 -17.39 -0.14 -3.55
C VAL A 27 -18.01 0.90 -4.49
N ARG A 28 -19.16 0.58 -5.11
CA ARG A 28 -19.91 1.52 -5.95
C ARG A 28 -20.72 2.45 -5.06
N CYS A 29 -20.22 3.68 -4.88
CA CYS A 29 -20.96 4.91 -4.54
C CYS A 29 -22.31 4.68 -3.82
N ASP A 30 -22.29 3.96 -2.71
CA ASP A 30 -23.38 4.07 -1.77
C ASP A 30 -23.18 5.39 -1.04
N LYS A 31 -24.26 6.16 -0.91
CA LYS A 31 -24.29 7.41 -0.13
C LYS A 31 -23.39 7.24 1.08
N VAL A 32 -22.29 7.99 1.14
CA VAL A 32 -21.39 8.03 2.30
C VAL A 32 -22.24 8.43 3.50
N ARG A 33 -22.75 7.43 4.23
CA ARG A 33 -23.47 7.63 5.48
C ARG A 33 -22.39 7.89 6.52
N LEU A 34 -22.08 9.17 6.71
CA LEU A 34 -21.24 9.61 7.82
C LEU A 34 -21.81 9.00 9.11
N PRO A 35 -20.97 8.37 9.95
CA PRO A 35 -21.43 7.74 11.16
C PRO A 35 -22.09 8.80 12.05
N ARG A 36 -23.36 8.57 12.40
CA ARG A 36 -24.09 9.40 13.35
C ARG A 36 -23.40 9.25 14.71
N LYS A 37 -23.10 10.37 15.38
CA LYS A 37 -22.58 10.38 16.76
C LYS A 37 -23.45 9.46 17.64
N GLY A 38 -22.92 8.32 18.08
CA GLY A 38 -23.56 7.48 19.10
C GLY A 38 -23.46 5.97 18.95
N ASP A 39 -23.16 5.41 17.78
CA ASP A 39 -23.19 3.95 17.62
C ASP A 39 -21.83 3.29 17.95
N PHE A 40 -21.67 2.86 19.20
CA PHE A 40 -20.62 1.95 19.68
C PHE A 40 -20.90 0.47 19.32
N THR A 41 -21.72 0.20 18.31
CA THR A 41 -22.36 -1.12 18.17
C THR A 41 -21.57 -2.04 17.24
N LEU A 42 -21.05 -3.14 17.82
CA LEU A 42 -20.22 -4.20 17.19
C LEU A 42 -20.79 -4.90 15.92
N LYS A 43 -22.05 -4.65 15.52
CA LYS A 43 -22.72 -5.37 14.42
C LYS A 43 -22.40 -4.83 13.04
N GLY A 44 -22.26 -3.50 12.86
CA GLY A 44 -21.84 -2.89 11.58
C GLY A 44 -20.37 -3.12 11.26
N LEU A 45 -19.57 -3.42 12.29
CA LEU A 45 -18.18 -3.83 12.17
C LEU A 45 -18.00 -5.14 11.41
N LYS A 46 -18.97 -6.05 11.27
CA LYS A 46 -18.67 -7.43 10.79
C LYS A 46 -18.38 -7.55 9.28
N GLN A 47 -18.99 -6.72 8.43
CA GLN A 47 -18.73 -6.67 6.98
C GLN A 47 -17.58 -5.71 6.64
N VAL A 48 -17.60 -4.52 7.25
CA VAL A 48 -16.52 -3.52 7.14
C VAL A 48 -15.21 -4.02 7.78
N LYS A 49 -15.27 -4.93 8.76
CA LYS A 49 -14.09 -5.52 9.43
C LYS A 49 -13.14 -6.17 8.45
N ARG A 50 -13.61 -6.88 7.43
CA ARG A 50 -12.71 -7.73 6.62
C ARG A 50 -11.69 -6.89 5.87
N TYR A 51 -12.16 -5.85 5.18
CA TYR A 51 -11.29 -4.89 4.52
C TYR A 51 -10.42 -4.11 5.52
N ALA A 52 -11.03 -3.58 6.59
CA ALA A 52 -10.29 -2.84 7.62
C ALA A 52 -9.17 -3.68 8.29
N TRP A 53 -9.41 -4.96 8.57
CA TRP A 53 -8.39 -5.86 9.12
C TRP A 53 -7.27 -6.14 8.15
N LEU A 54 -7.56 -6.30 6.86
CA LEU A 54 -6.53 -6.51 5.84
C LEU A 54 -5.61 -5.29 5.73
N VAL A 55 -6.19 -4.09 5.66
CA VAL A 55 -5.44 -2.82 5.65
C VAL A 55 -4.59 -2.68 6.91
N LEU A 56 -5.16 -2.95 8.08
CA LEU A 56 -4.42 -2.84 9.36
C LEU A 56 -3.30 -3.86 9.47
N LEU A 57 -3.52 -5.11 9.04
CA LEU A 57 -2.51 -6.15 9.04
C LEU A 57 -1.35 -5.76 8.11
N GLN A 58 -1.67 -5.22 6.94
CA GLN A 58 -0.68 -4.75 5.99
C GLN A 58 0.14 -3.59 6.53
N ASN A 59 -0.49 -2.59 7.15
CA ASN A 59 0.22 -1.46 7.75
C ASN A 59 1.09 -1.89 8.94
N ALA A 60 0.61 -2.84 9.75
CA ALA A 60 1.38 -3.44 10.83
C ALA A 60 2.65 -4.14 10.30
N PHE A 61 2.52 -4.90 9.21
CA PHE A 61 3.64 -5.58 8.59
C PHE A 61 4.62 -4.59 7.92
N ALA A 62 4.11 -3.53 7.27
CA ALA A 62 4.94 -2.46 6.71
C ALA A 62 5.80 -1.78 7.78
N THR A 63 5.16 -1.40 8.89
CA THR A 63 5.79 -0.71 10.01
C THR A 63 6.81 -1.61 10.71
N PHE A 64 6.53 -2.93 10.77
CA PHE A 64 7.47 -3.93 11.26
C PHE A 64 8.72 -4.04 10.37
N CYS A 65 8.55 -4.20 9.06
CA CYS A 65 9.66 -4.29 8.11
C CYS A 65 10.50 -3.00 8.10
N ALA A 66 9.85 -1.84 8.15
CA ALA A 66 10.55 -0.56 8.27
C ALA A 66 11.38 -0.47 9.56
N GLY A 67 10.84 -0.95 10.68
CA GLY A 67 11.59 -1.05 11.94
C GLY A 67 12.86 -1.89 11.81
N MET A 68 12.79 -3.03 11.11
CA MET A 68 13.98 -3.86 10.85
C MET A 68 15.02 -3.13 10.01
N VAL A 69 14.60 -2.47 8.93
CA VAL A 69 15.49 -1.71 8.02
C VAL A 69 16.14 -0.54 8.75
N ILE A 70 15.39 0.21 9.55
CA ILE A 70 15.95 1.30 10.37
C ILE A 70 17.00 0.76 11.33
N ALA A 71 16.72 -0.33 12.05
CA ALA A 71 17.70 -0.93 12.95
C ALA A 71 18.96 -1.42 12.24
N ALA A 72 18.82 -2.05 11.07
CA ALA A 72 19.95 -2.49 10.25
C ALA A 72 20.78 -1.31 9.73
N SER A 73 20.14 -0.22 9.30
CA SER A 73 20.86 0.97 8.84
C SER A 73 21.67 1.66 9.93
N PHE A 74 21.16 1.74 11.17
CA PHE A 74 21.93 2.23 12.31
C PHE A 74 23.11 1.32 12.69
N TYR A 75 23.05 0.03 12.33
CA TYR A 75 24.17 -0.89 12.52
C TYR A 75 25.30 -0.64 11.50
N ILE A 76 24.95 -0.27 10.26
CA ILE A 76 25.92 0.07 9.20
C ILE A 76 26.57 1.43 9.49
N SER A 77 25.77 2.48 9.64
CA SER A 77 26.25 3.84 9.87
C SER A 77 25.22 4.71 10.58
N LEU A 78 25.69 5.58 11.48
CA LEU A 78 24.83 6.54 12.15
C LEU A 78 24.16 7.50 11.15
N ALA A 79 24.88 7.92 10.11
CA ALA A 79 24.37 8.85 9.11
C ALA A 79 23.24 8.24 8.28
N GLU A 80 23.44 7.02 7.79
CA GLU A 80 22.42 6.26 7.04
C GLU A 80 21.18 5.99 7.90
N GLY A 81 21.39 5.57 9.16
CA GLY A 81 20.31 5.34 10.11
C GLY A 81 19.42 6.57 10.34
N ILE A 82 20.03 7.75 10.49
CA ILE A 82 19.29 9.01 10.68
C ILE A 82 18.46 9.35 9.44
N ILE A 83 19.03 9.24 8.23
CA ILE A 83 18.34 9.55 6.98
C ILE A 83 17.14 8.61 6.78
N ILE A 84 17.35 7.30 6.94
CA ILE A 84 16.30 6.29 6.75
C ILE A 84 15.20 6.44 7.81
N ALA A 85 15.55 6.71 9.07
CA ALA A 85 14.57 6.96 10.11
C ALA A 85 13.73 8.21 9.83
N PHE A 86 14.35 9.31 9.38
CA PHE A 86 13.63 10.52 9.02
C PHE A 86 12.70 10.30 7.82
N SER A 87 13.20 9.60 6.79
CA SER A 87 12.40 9.21 5.62
C SER A 87 11.17 8.39 6.03
N PHE A 88 11.35 7.42 6.94
CA PHE A 88 10.25 6.63 7.47
C PHE A 88 9.21 7.48 8.21
N ILE A 89 9.64 8.41 9.07
CA ILE A 89 8.71 9.30 9.80
C ILE A 89 7.83 10.07 8.80
N TRP A 90 8.44 10.61 7.75
CA TRP A 90 7.72 11.36 6.72
C TRP A 90 6.72 10.49 5.97
N GLN A 91 7.18 9.34 5.49
CA GLN A 91 6.35 8.38 4.75
C GLN A 91 5.19 7.87 5.60
N GLU A 92 5.45 7.57 6.87
CA GLU A 92 4.44 7.04 7.79
C GLU A 92 3.39 8.10 8.16
N ALA A 93 3.77 9.37 8.29
CA ALA A 93 2.80 10.44 8.50
C ALA A 93 1.79 10.52 7.34
N LEU A 94 2.26 10.43 6.09
CA LEU A 94 1.42 10.45 4.90
C LEU A 94 0.52 9.22 4.81
N HIS A 95 1.06 8.01 5.05
CA HIS A 95 0.28 6.78 5.05
C HIS A 95 -0.81 6.81 6.13
N ARG A 96 -0.48 7.23 7.36
CA ARG A 96 -1.44 7.34 8.45
C ARG A 96 -2.59 8.29 8.13
N CYS A 97 -2.32 9.40 7.45
CA CYS A 97 -3.37 10.30 6.98
C CYS A 97 -4.30 9.61 5.97
N GLY A 98 -3.74 8.85 5.02
CA GLY A 98 -4.50 8.07 4.05
C GLY A 98 -5.37 6.98 4.68
N ASP A 99 -4.82 6.21 5.61
CA ASP A 99 -5.52 5.15 6.34
C ASP A 99 -6.68 5.70 7.16
N TYR A 100 -6.45 6.81 7.87
CA TYR A 100 -7.46 7.46 8.69
C TYR A 100 -8.66 7.92 7.83
N ILE A 101 -8.37 8.54 6.68
CA ILE A 101 -9.40 8.95 5.72
C ILE A 101 -10.15 7.72 5.18
N THR A 102 -9.43 6.65 4.85
CA THR A 102 -10.02 5.41 4.32
C THR A 102 -10.92 4.71 5.35
N LEU A 103 -10.49 4.61 6.60
CA LEU A 103 -11.26 4.00 7.70
C LEU A 103 -12.55 4.78 7.98
N ILE A 104 -12.47 6.11 8.01
CA ILE A 104 -13.66 6.96 8.20
C ILE A 104 -14.61 6.87 7.01
N LYS A 105 -14.10 6.86 5.77
CA LYS A 105 -14.92 6.65 4.56
C LYS A 105 -15.66 5.32 4.58
N ASN A 106 -15.05 4.29 5.16
CA ASN A 106 -15.65 2.97 5.35
C ASN A 106 -16.57 2.88 6.59
N GLY A 107 -16.85 4.00 7.27
CA GLY A 107 -17.81 4.06 8.38
C GLY A 107 -17.26 3.61 9.73
N VAL A 108 -15.94 3.49 9.89
CA VAL A 108 -15.30 3.21 11.19
C VAL A 108 -15.30 4.48 12.04
N ASN A 109 -15.55 4.33 13.35
CA ASN A 109 -15.51 5.45 14.29
C ASN A 109 -14.10 6.10 14.30
N PRO A 110 -13.98 7.45 14.25
CA PRO A 110 -12.70 8.15 14.32
C PRO A 110 -11.80 7.68 15.47
N LEU A 111 -12.34 7.48 16.68
CA LEU A 111 -11.55 7.01 17.83
C LEU A 111 -11.03 5.59 17.62
N GLN A 112 -11.89 4.67 17.14
CA GLN A 112 -11.48 3.29 16.86
C GLN A 112 -10.39 3.24 15.78
N SER A 113 -10.52 4.08 14.75
CA SER A 113 -9.52 4.20 13.68
C SER A 113 -8.17 4.62 14.22
N MET A 114 -8.13 5.61 15.13
CA MET A 114 -6.89 6.05 15.77
C MET A 114 -6.27 4.94 16.63
N PHE A 115 -7.07 4.19 17.38
CA PHE A 115 -6.57 3.05 18.17
C PHE A 115 -5.92 1.98 17.30
N PHE A 116 -6.53 1.63 16.17
CA PHE A 116 -5.97 0.63 15.27
C PHE A 116 -4.69 1.11 14.57
N ILE A 117 -4.66 2.35 14.09
CA ILE A 117 -3.46 2.95 13.48
C ILE A 117 -2.33 3.01 14.50
N PHE A 118 -2.61 3.37 15.76
CA PHE A 118 -1.62 3.37 16.84
C PHE A 118 -1.06 1.96 17.12
N PHE A 119 -1.92 0.95 17.20
CA PHE A 119 -1.48 -0.43 17.42
C PHE A 119 -0.60 -0.94 16.28
N SER A 120 -0.93 -0.56 15.05
CA SER A 120 -0.07 -0.82 13.88
C SER A 120 1.30 -0.12 14.01
N SER A 121 1.35 1.11 14.54
CA SER A 121 2.62 1.82 14.79
C SER A 121 3.53 1.10 15.77
N VAL A 122 2.97 0.49 16.81
CA VAL A 122 3.73 -0.21 17.86
C VAL A 122 4.57 -1.36 17.28
N MET A 123 4.18 -1.91 16.13
CA MET A 123 4.91 -2.99 15.45
C MET A 123 6.31 -2.56 14.96
N VAL A 124 6.62 -1.26 14.93
CA VAL A 124 7.98 -0.78 14.64
C VAL A 124 8.98 -1.25 15.69
N LEU A 125 8.56 -1.37 16.96
CA LEU A 125 9.42 -1.76 18.08
C LEU A 125 9.91 -3.21 17.96
N PRO A 126 9.03 -4.23 17.84
CA PRO A 126 9.49 -5.61 17.65
C PRO A 126 10.27 -5.77 16.34
N GLY A 127 9.93 -5.01 15.29
CA GLY A 127 10.71 -4.96 14.05
C GLY A 127 12.14 -4.46 14.28
N ALA A 128 12.31 -3.34 14.98
CA ALA A 128 13.62 -2.80 15.30
C ALA A 128 14.46 -3.74 16.19
N ILE A 129 13.83 -4.38 17.18
CA ILE A 129 14.51 -5.36 18.06
C ILE A 129 15.01 -6.56 17.24
N LEU A 130 14.15 -7.13 16.37
CA LEU A 130 14.55 -8.25 15.53
C LEU A 130 15.58 -7.85 14.48
N GLY A 131 15.44 -6.67 13.87
CA GLY A 131 16.40 -6.14 12.91
C GLY A 131 17.78 -5.95 13.53
N MET A 132 17.84 -5.40 14.74
CA MET A 132 19.08 -5.25 15.49
C MET A 132 19.70 -6.62 15.84
N TYR A 133 18.88 -7.58 16.30
CA TYR A 133 19.35 -8.94 16.62
C TYR A 133 19.93 -9.67 15.40
N ILE A 134 19.27 -9.59 14.24
CA ILE A 134 19.75 -10.20 12.99
C ILE A 134 21.02 -9.48 12.50
N SER A 135 21.09 -8.15 12.65
CA SER A 135 22.26 -7.36 12.25
C SER A 135 23.50 -7.71 13.07
N PHE A 136 23.36 -8.05 14.36
CA PHE A 136 24.49 -8.54 15.17
C PHE A 136 25.12 -9.83 14.62
N ALA A 137 24.35 -10.66 13.91
CA ALA A 137 24.86 -11.85 13.25
C ALA A 137 25.56 -11.56 11.90
N HIS A 138 25.76 -10.28 11.53
CA HIS A 138 26.27 -9.84 10.22
C HIS A 138 25.43 -10.41 9.05
N GLN A 139 24.11 -10.37 9.22
CA GLN A 139 23.13 -10.87 8.24
C GLN A 139 22.15 -9.76 7.79
N GLU A 140 22.58 -8.50 7.85
CA GLU A 140 21.80 -7.32 7.48
C GLU A 140 21.30 -7.36 6.02
N GLN A 141 22.06 -8.00 5.12
CA GLN A 141 21.67 -8.20 3.72
C GLN A 141 20.31 -8.90 3.56
N TRP A 142 19.99 -9.86 4.45
CA TRP A 142 18.68 -10.53 4.44
C TRP A 142 17.55 -9.60 4.83
N ILE A 143 17.81 -8.64 5.73
CA ILE A 143 16.83 -7.63 6.14
C ILE A 143 16.52 -6.71 4.96
N PHE A 144 17.55 -6.23 4.25
CA PHE A 144 17.36 -5.40 3.05
C PHE A 144 16.67 -6.17 1.93
N ALA A 145 17.01 -7.44 1.70
CA ALA A 145 16.34 -8.29 0.72
C ALA A 145 14.84 -8.47 1.05
N LEU A 146 14.50 -8.73 2.32
CA LEU A 146 13.11 -8.81 2.77
C LEU A 146 12.38 -7.47 2.64
N GLY A 147 13.02 -6.36 3.02
CA GLY A 147 12.46 -5.01 2.87
C GLY A 147 12.16 -4.67 1.41
N CYS A 148 13.12 -4.88 0.52
CA CYS A 148 12.95 -4.67 -0.92
C CYS A 148 11.85 -5.57 -1.50
N GLY A 149 11.82 -6.85 -1.12
CA GLY A 149 10.78 -7.78 -1.55
C GLY A 149 9.38 -7.36 -1.10
N TYR A 150 9.24 -6.84 0.12
CA TYR A 150 7.98 -6.33 0.64
C TYR A 150 7.50 -5.08 -0.11
N PHE A 151 8.38 -4.12 -0.37
CA PHE A 151 8.05 -2.95 -1.19
C PHE A 151 7.62 -3.36 -2.60
N MET A 152 8.35 -4.30 -3.20
CA MET A 152 8.00 -4.84 -4.52
C MET A 152 6.61 -5.49 -4.51
N TYR A 153 6.31 -6.31 -3.50
CA TYR A 153 4.98 -6.90 -3.33
C TYR A 153 3.88 -5.84 -3.21
N ASN A 154 4.06 -4.77 -2.44
CA ASN A 154 3.07 -3.69 -2.35
C ASN A 154 2.86 -2.98 -3.70
N SER A 155 3.94 -2.68 -4.42
CA SER A 155 3.88 -2.06 -5.74
C SER A 155 3.10 -2.92 -6.74
N PHE A 156 3.36 -4.23 -6.78
CA PHE A 156 2.66 -5.13 -7.70
C PHE A 156 1.24 -5.47 -7.24
N GLY A 157 1.03 -5.69 -5.94
CA GLY A 157 -0.20 -6.22 -5.39
C GLY A 157 -1.30 -5.18 -5.16
N ILE A 158 -0.93 -3.91 -4.97
CA ILE A 158 -1.89 -2.84 -4.68
C ILE A 158 -1.83 -1.73 -5.73
N VAL A 159 -0.64 -1.21 -6.00
CA VAL A 159 -0.51 -0.02 -6.84
C VAL A 159 -0.85 -0.34 -8.29
N LEU A 160 -0.43 -1.50 -8.82
CA LEU A 160 -0.74 -1.87 -10.21
C LEU A 160 -2.25 -2.02 -10.48
N PRO A 161 -3.03 -2.79 -9.69
CA PRO A 161 -4.47 -2.85 -9.87
C PRO A 161 -5.16 -1.49 -9.76
N GLU A 162 -4.75 -0.68 -8.77
CA GLU A 162 -5.35 0.63 -8.55
C GLU A 162 -5.06 1.61 -9.70
N LEU A 163 -3.88 1.50 -10.30
CA LEU A 163 -3.47 2.30 -11.45
C LEU A 163 -4.19 1.88 -12.74
N ASP A 164 -4.39 0.58 -12.97
CA ASP A 164 -5.18 0.06 -14.10
C ASP A 164 -6.64 0.53 -14.01
N GLU A 165 -7.23 0.51 -12.81
CA GLU A 165 -8.57 1.05 -12.58
C GLU A 165 -8.66 2.56 -12.76
N ALA A 166 -7.65 3.29 -12.30
CA ALA A 166 -7.58 4.74 -12.47
C ALA A 166 -7.45 5.13 -13.94
N GLU A 167 -6.63 4.39 -14.70
CA GLU A 167 -6.50 4.55 -16.15
C GLU A 167 -7.85 4.26 -16.83
N ALA A 168 -8.45 3.10 -16.59
CA ALA A 168 -9.75 2.73 -17.17
C ALA A 168 -10.84 3.76 -16.87
N ARG A 169 -10.86 4.32 -15.65
CA ARG A 169 -11.80 5.38 -15.24
C ARG A 169 -11.54 6.68 -15.98
N SER A 170 -10.28 7.08 -16.15
CA SER A 170 -9.91 8.31 -16.87
C SER A 170 -10.27 8.23 -18.36
N VAL A 171 -10.08 7.05 -18.99
CA VAL A 171 -10.48 6.81 -20.38
C VAL A 171 -12.00 6.85 -20.51
N TYR A 172 -12.74 6.32 -19.53
CA TYR A 172 -14.21 6.38 -19.52
C TYR A 172 -14.75 7.82 -19.41
N PHE A 173 -14.13 8.67 -18.56
CA PHE A 173 -14.60 10.05 -18.35
C PHE A 173 -14.13 11.05 -19.42
N GLU A 174 -12.89 10.95 -19.89
CA GLU A 174 -12.30 11.92 -20.83
C GLU A 174 -12.29 11.43 -22.29
N GLY A 175 -12.54 10.15 -22.54
CA GLY A 175 -12.64 9.57 -23.89
C GLY A 175 -11.32 9.47 -24.68
N ASN A 176 -10.19 9.94 -24.14
CA ASN A 176 -8.89 9.87 -24.79
C ASN A 176 -7.90 8.98 -24.01
N PRO A 177 -7.52 7.80 -24.55
CA PRO A 177 -6.61 6.87 -23.87
C PRO A 177 -5.17 7.35 -23.78
N MET A 178 -4.76 8.35 -24.56
CA MET A 178 -3.36 8.77 -24.62
C MET A 178 -2.90 9.56 -23.40
N LYS A 179 -3.78 10.32 -22.75
CA LYS A 179 -3.41 11.13 -21.59
C LYS A 179 -2.97 10.30 -20.38
N PRO A 180 -3.75 9.32 -19.88
CA PRO A 180 -3.32 8.50 -18.74
C PRO A 180 -2.08 7.67 -19.09
N PHE A 181 -2.01 7.13 -20.31
CA PHE A 181 -0.85 6.40 -20.79
C PHE A 181 0.44 7.24 -20.75
N VAL A 182 0.42 8.46 -21.28
CA VAL A 182 1.60 9.35 -21.25
C VAL A 182 1.93 9.76 -19.81
N LEU A 183 0.94 10.06 -19.00
CA LEU A 183 1.15 10.45 -17.60
C LEU A 183 1.80 9.31 -16.80
N GLN A 184 1.34 8.08 -16.97
CA GLN A 184 1.85 6.89 -16.29
C GLN A 184 3.28 6.54 -16.73
N ASN A 185 3.55 6.55 -18.04
CA ASN A 185 4.90 6.35 -18.57
C ASN A 185 5.85 7.47 -18.10
N SER A 186 5.38 8.72 -18.03
CA SER A 186 6.19 9.83 -17.50
C SER A 186 6.51 9.66 -16.01
N GLY A 187 5.55 9.23 -15.20
CA GLY A 187 5.77 8.97 -13.77
C GLY A 187 6.76 7.84 -13.52
N LEU A 188 6.64 6.73 -14.28
CA LEU A 188 7.59 5.63 -14.25
C LEU A 188 9.00 6.06 -14.67
N ALA A 189 9.11 6.85 -15.75
CA ALA A 189 10.39 7.37 -16.22
C ALA A 189 11.04 8.30 -15.19
N VAL A 190 10.27 9.21 -14.58
CA VAL A 190 10.76 10.09 -13.52
C VAL A 190 11.23 9.29 -12.31
N GLY A 191 10.46 8.29 -11.87
CA GLY A 191 10.86 7.40 -10.77
C GLY A 191 12.15 6.65 -11.08
N PHE A 192 12.29 6.10 -12.29
CA PHE A 192 13.50 5.41 -12.72
C PHE A 192 14.71 6.35 -12.76
N ILE A 193 14.55 7.57 -13.28
CA ILE A 193 15.61 8.58 -13.31
C ILE A 193 16.06 8.94 -11.89
N ILE A 194 15.12 9.14 -10.96
CA ILE A 194 15.45 9.44 -9.56
C ILE A 194 16.26 8.30 -8.94
N CYS A 195 15.82 7.05 -9.10
CA CYS A 195 16.55 5.88 -8.61
C CYS A 195 17.94 5.77 -9.24
N ALA A 196 18.07 6.02 -10.55
CA ALA A 196 19.33 5.97 -11.26
C ALA A 196 20.31 7.07 -10.79
N VAL A 197 19.80 8.28 -10.54
CA VAL A 197 20.60 9.38 -9.96
C VAL A 197 21.07 9.02 -8.56
N PHE A 198 20.20 8.46 -7.71
CA PHE A 198 20.57 8.06 -6.36
C PHE A 198 21.66 6.98 -6.37
N ALA A 199 21.50 5.95 -7.20
CA ALA A 199 22.50 4.91 -7.38
C ALA A 199 23.83 5.45 -7.93
N TYR A 200 23.78 6.43 -8.84
CA TYR A 200 24.99 7.07 -9.37
C TYR A 200 25.72 7.88 -8.28
N VAL A 201 24.99 8.68 -7.50
CA VAL A 201 25.56 9.48 -6.41
C VAL A 201 26.19 8.61 -5.33
N GLU A 202 25.56 7.48 -4.98
CA GLU A 202 26.09 6.53 -4.02
C GLU A 202 27.38 5.84 -4.51
N PHE A 203 27.50 5.60 -5.81
CA PHE A 203 28.71 5.01 -6.39
C PHE A 203 29.87 6.00 -6.51
N GLU A 204 29.59 7.28 -6.77
CA GLU A 204 30.61 8.32 -6.97
C GLU A 204 31.12 8.89 -5.65
N ILE A 205 30.29 8.88 -4.60
CA ILE A 205 30.67 9.33 -3.26
C ILE A 205 30.86 8.08 -2.38
N ASP A 206 32.05 7.49 -2.43
CA ASP A 206 32.50 6.48 -1.46
C ASP A 206 32.61 7.17 -0.09
N TRP A 207 31.49 7.24 0.66
CA TRP A 207 31.40 7.89 1.96
C TRP A 207 32.26 7.13 2.97
N LYS A 208 33.57 7.40 2.98
CA LYS A 208 34.50 6.96 4.02
C LYS A 208 34.20 7.73 5.31
N TRP A 209 33.33 7.19 6.16
CA TRP A 209 33.21 7.57 7.56
C TRP A 209 33.18 6.32 8.42
#